data_AF-A0A2D9KMQ0-F1
#
_entry.id   AF-A0A2D9KMQ0-F1
#
_cell.length_a   1.000
_cell.length_b   1.000
_cell.length_c   1.000
_cell.angle_alpha   90.00
_cell.angle_beta   90.00
_cell.angle_gamma   90.00
#
_symmetry.space_group_name_H-M   'P 1'
#
loop_
_entity.id
_entity.type
_entity.pdbx_description
1 polymer ?
#
loop_
_entity_poly.entity_id
_entity_poly.type
_entity_poly.pdbx_seq_one_letter_code
_entity_poly.pdbx_strand_id
1 'polypeptide(L)'
;MNMSYKKFFLSLSFAALLSGAVSAEDCQCDKPKVKDCDLKVFKEKMAGNESIKVSDDPAGVALESMEDITPALQKYATDNKCQLYVMNLSKLVKGLMKGLKVPGGNETQKSNQEKKYLAMDGKKARCAKELSLKLPIDKYPTEKK
;
A
#
# COMPACT_ATOMS: atom_id res chain seq x y z
N MET A 1 34.63 -16.84 61.70
CA MET A 1 35.44 -17.54 60.69
C MET A 1 35.02 -17.02 59.33
N ASN A 2 35.97 -16.44 58.59
CA ASN A 2 35.78 -15.74 57.32
C ASN A 2 35.50 -16.73 56.19
N MET A 3 34.47 -16.48 55.36
CA MET A 3 34.38 -17.13 54.05
C MET A 3 33.96 -16.14 52.95
N SER A 4 35.02 -15.59 52.38
CA SER A 4 35.20 -14.97 51.07
C SER A 4 34.14 -15.28 49.99
N TYR A 5 33.38 -14.25 49.60
CA TYR A 5 32.54 -14.26 48.41
C TYR A 5 33.40 -14.01 47.16
N LYS A 6 33.67 -15.05 46.36
CA LYS A 6 34.21 -14.89 45.01
C LYS A 6 33.11 -14.38 44.08
N LYS A 7 33.21 -13.10 43.69
CA LYS A 7 32.38 -12.48 42.63
C LYS A 7 32.83 -13.03 41.27
N PHE A 8 32.02 -13.87 40.65
CA PHE A 8 32.13 -14.17 39.22
C PHE A 8 31.37 -13.09 38.45
N PHE A 9 32.11 -12.13 37.89
CA PHE A 9 31.60 -11.24 36.85
C PHE A 9 31.50 -12.06 35.55
N LEU A 10 30.33 -12.64 35.30
CA LEU A 10 29.98 -13.15 33.97
C LEU A 10 29.54 -11.95 33.13
N SER A 11 30.44 -11.47 32.27
CA SER A 11 30.12 -10.50 31.24
C SER A 11 29.21 -11.18 30.21
N LEU A 12 27.89 -11.00 30.34
CA LEU A 12 26.99 -11.21 29.22
C LEU A 12 27.16 -10.03 28.26
N SER A 13 28.06 -10.21 27.29
CA SER A 13 27.99 -9.49 26.04
C SER A 13 26.68 -9.86 25.37
N PHE A 14 25.63 -9.07 25.58
CA PHE A 14 24.45 -9.09 24.73
C PHE A 14 24.89 -8.57 23.36
N ALA A 15 25.30 -9.50 22.49
CA ALA A 15 25.40 -9.24 21.08
C ALA A 15 24.02 -8.72 20.62
N ALA A 16 23.97 -7.43 20.33
CA ALA A 16 22.81 -6.79 19.73
C ALA A 16 22.59 -7.42 18.35
N LEU A 17 21.80 -8.49 18.31
CA LEU A 17 21.13 -8.97 17.11
C LEU A 17 20.01 -7.95 16.79
N LEU A 18 20.43 -6.76 16.35
CA LEU A 18 19.60 -5.81 15.61
C LEU A 18 19.46 -6.36 14.19
N SER A 19 18.74 -7.47 14.04
CA SER A 19 18.28 -7.94 12.74
C SER A 19 17.12 -7.03 12.33
N GLY A 20 17.49 -5.99 11.58
CA GLY A 20 16.67 -4.94 10.98
C GLY A 20 15.17 -5.18 10.95
N ALA A 21 14.46 -4.56 11.89
CA ALA A 21 13.22 -3.91 11.52
C ALA A 21 13.61 -2.80 10.53
N VAL A 22 13.47 -3.07 9.23
CA VAL A 22 13.42 -2.00 8.23
C VAL A 22 12.16 -1.21 8.58
N SER A 23 12.30 -0.23 9.47
CA SER A 23 11.23 0.70 9.75
C SER A 23 10.96 1.40 8.43
N ALA A 24 9.71 1.36 7.96
CA ALA A 24 9.29 2.06 6.75
C ALA A 24 9.51 3.59 6.83
N GLU A 25 10.02 4.08 7.96
CA GLU A 25 10.49 5.43 8.21
C GLU A 25 11.82 5.77 7.51
N ASP A 26 12.65 4.79 7.13
CA ASP A 26 13.96 5.02 6.48
C ASP A 26 13.90 5.10 4.96
N CYS A 27 12.73 4.92 4.35
CA CYS A 27 12.59 5.29 2.95
C CYS A 27 12.61 6.83 2.85
N GLN A 28 13.76 7.39 2.45
CA GLN A 28 13.93 8.79 2.05
C GLN A 28 13.18 9.07 0.74
N CYS A 29 11.87 8.83 0.75
CA CYS A 29 11.01 9.06 -0.38
C CYS A 29 10.90 10.55 -0.64
N ASP A 30 11.20 10.97 -1.88
CA ASP A 30 11.18 12.38 -2.28
C ASP A 30 9.91 13.08 -1.77
N LYS A 31 10.08 14.26 -1.17
CA LYS A 31 8.94 15.08 -0.72
C LYS A 31 8.09 15.44 -1.94
N PRO A 32 6.78 15.13 -1.93
CA PRO A 32 5.96 15.34 -3.11
C PRO A 32 5.70 16.85 -3.33
N LYS A 33 5.73 17.29 -4.59
CA LYS A 33 5.42 18.68 -4.97
C LYS A 33 3.95 19.06 -4.74
N VAL A 34 3.07 18.07 -4.67
CA VAL A 34 1.64 18.21 -4.35
C VAL A 34 1.36 17.33 -3.16
N LYS A 35 0.58 17.82 -2.19
CA LYS A 35 0.23 17.05 -1.00
C LYS A 35 -0.49 15.74 -1.35
N ASP A 36 -0.28 14.72 -0.54
CA ASP A 36 -1.04 13.48 -0.61
C ASP A 36 -2.49 13.71 -0.15
N CYS A 37 -3.41 12.90 -0.66
CA CYS A 37 -4.79 12.93 -0.18
C CYS A 37 -4.88 12.34 1.24
N ASP A 38 -5.70 12.97 2.08
CA ASP A 38 -6.06 12.41 3.38
C ASP A 38 -6.97 11.19 3.16
N LEU A 39 -6.47 10.00 3.55
CA LEU A 39 -7.20 8.75 3.35
C LEU A 39 -8.42 8.61 4.26
N LYS A 40 -8.45 9.26 5.42
CA LYS A 40 -9.61 9.24 6.31
C LYS A 40 -10.76 10.02 5.67
N VAL A 41 -10.47 11.24 5.20
CA VAL A 41 -11.44 12.08 4.48
C VAL A 41 -11.88 11.40 3.18
N PHE A 42 -10.94 10.77 2.47
CA PHE A 42 -11.24 10.00 1.27
C PHE A 42 -12.21 8.84 1.54
N LYS A 43 -11.96 8.06 2.60
CA LYS A 43 -12.80 6.94 3.01
C LYS A 43 -14.23 7.41 3.26
N GLU A 44 -14.40 8.46 4.06
CA GLU A 44 -15.71 9.04 4.37
C GLU A 44 -16.42 9.52 3.10
N LYS A 45 -15.68 10.15 2.19
CA LYS A 45 -16.25 10.65 0.93
C LYS A 45 -16.69 9.52 0.00
N MET A 46 -15.90 8.44 -0.10
CA MET A 46 -16.23 7.30 -0.94
C MET A 46 -17.33 6.42 -0.34
N ALA A 47 -17.43 6.35 0.99
CA ALA A 47 -18.51 5.64 1.67
C ALA A 47 -19.89 6.27 1.42
N GLY A 48 -19.92 7.56 1.05
CA GLY A 48 -21.14 8.24 0.60
C GLY A 48 -21.58 7.90 -0.83
N ASN A 49 -20.84 7.04 -1.55
CA ASN A 49 -21.22 6.55 -2.86
C ASN A 49 -21.81 5.14 -2.76
N GLU A 50 -23.10 5.00 -3.06
CA GLU A 50 -23.84 3.72 -2.95
C GLU A 50 -23.27 2.60 -3.84
N SER A 51 -22.55 2.93 -4.92
CA SER A 51 -21.94 1.95 -5.82
C SER A 51 -20.53 1.49 -5.40
N ILE A 52 -20.01 2.00 -4.28
CA ILE A 52 -18.67 1.71 -3.77
C ILE A 52 -18.75 1.19 -2.34
N LYS A 53 -18.37 -0.06 -2.13
CA LYS A 53 -18.11 -0.58 -0.78
C LYS A 53 -16.73 -0.12 -0.34
N VAL A 54 -16.62 0.34 0.89
CA VAL A 54 -15.37 0.88 1.46
C VAL A 54 -15.05 0.16 2.75
N SER A 55 -13.80 -0.26 2.92
CA SER A 55 -13.31 -0.90 4.14
C SER A 55 -11.89 -0.44 4.50
N ASP A 56 -11.52 -0.64 5.76
CA ASP A 56 -10.15 -0.38 6.23
C ASP A 56 -9.21 -1.50 5.78
N ASP A 57 -8.00 -1.12 5.36
CA ASP A 57 -6.93 -2.05 5.02
C ASP A 57 -5.61 -1.57 5.68
N PRO A 58 -4.74 -2.45 6.21
CA PRO A 58 -3.47 -2.03 6.81
C PRO A 58 -2.57 -1.19 5.88
N ALA A 59 -2.71 -1.37 4.56
CA ALA A 59 -2.02 -0.60 3.54
C ALA A 59 -2.75 0.69 3.13
N GLY A 60 -4.01 0.89 3.54
CA GLY A 60 -4.79 2.12 3.32
C GLY A 60 -6.31 1.91 3.38
N VAL A 61 -6.99 2.15 2.26
CA VAL A 61 -8.46 2.04 2.14
C VAL A 61 -8.80 1.12 0.98
N ALA A 62 -9.52 0.04 1.27
CA ALA A 62 -10.00 -0.88 0.26
C ALA A 62 -11.35 -0.40 -0.30
N LEU A 63 -11.50 -0.51 -1.62
CA LEU A 63 -12.69 -0.12 -2.37
C LEU A 63 -13.12 -1.28 -3.26
N GLU A 64 -14.42 -1.59 -3.25
CA GLU A 64 -15.00 -2.61 -4.11
C GLU A 64 -16.19 -2.01 -4.86
N SER A 65 -16.25 -2.22 -6.18
CA SER A 65 -17.35 -1.73 -7.02
C SER A 65 -17.58 -2.63 -8.23
N MET A 66 -18.83 -2.74 -8.66
CA MET A 66 -19.18 -3.34 -9.95
C MET A 66 -18.83 -2.43 -11.13
N GLU A 67 -18.72 -1.13 -10.90
CA GLU A 67 -18.54 -0.11 -11.92
C GLU A 67 -17.07 0.32 -12.04
N ASP A 68 -16.74 1.14 -13.05
CA ASP A 68 -15.44 1.79 -13.08
C ASP A 68 -15.45 3.04 -12.18
N ILE A 69 -14.71 2.97 -11.07
CA ILE A 69 -14.62 4.09 -10.12
C ILE A 69 -13.55 5.13 -10.51
N THR A 70 -12.81 4.91 -11.61
CA THR A 70 -11.75 5.83 -12.08
C THR A 70 -12.21 7.29 -12.19
N PRO A 71 -13.42 7.61 -12.72
CA PRO A 71 -13.91 8.99 -12.74
C PRO A 71 -14.12 9.59 -11.34
N ALA A 72 -14.59 8.79 -10.38
CA ALA A 72 -14.78 9.23 -9.00
C ALA A 72 -13.44 9.51 -8.30
N LEU A 73 -12.43 8.67 -8.52
CA LEU A 73 -11.06 8.86 -8.02
C LEU A 73 -10.43 10.14 -8.60
N GLN A 74 -10.53 10.33 -9.91
CA GLN A 74 -10.03 11.51 -10.61
C GLN A 74 -10.71 12.79 -10.10
N LYS A 75 -12.03 12.75 -9.95
CA LYS A 75 -12.81 13.88 -9.45
C LYS A 75 -12.41 14.23 -8.02
N TYR A 76 -12.34 13.25 -7.13
CA TYR A 76 -11.93 13.47 -5.74
C TYR A 76 -10.56 14.13 -5.64
N ALA A 77 -9.55 13.58 -6.31
CA ALA A 77 -8.19 14.08 -6.22
C ALA A 77 -8.05 15.49 -6.81
N THR A 78 -8.79 15.78 -7.88
CA THR A 78 -8.86 17.11 -8.50
C THR A 78 -9.52 18.13 -7.56
N ASP A 79 -10.71 17.82 -7.05
CA ASP A 79 -11.47 18.71 -6.17
C ASP A 79 -10.70 19.05 -4.89
N ASN A 80 -9.96 18.08 -4.34
CA ASN A 80 -9.20 18.23 -3.10
C ASN A 80 -7.75 18.71 -3.31
N LYS A 81 -7.34 18.95 -4.57
CA LYS A 81 -5.99 19.39 -4.96
C LYS A 81 -4.89 18.54 -4.29
N CYS A 82 -5.03 17.22 -4.39
CA CYS A 82 -4.14 16.25 -3.75
C CYS A 82 -3.76 15.11 -4.69
N GLN A 83 -2.72 14.34 -4.32
CA GLN A 83 -2.32 13.12 -5.02
C GLN A 83 -2.87 11.89 -4.32
N LEU A 84 -3.65 11.10 -5.05
CA LEU A 84 -4.19 9.83 -4.59
C LEU A 84 -3.49 8.70 -5.34
N TYR A 85 -3.00 7.71 -4.60
CA TYR A 85 -2.35 6.53 -5.15
C TYR A 85 -3.27 5.34 -4.98
N VAL A 86 -3.64 4.69 -6.09
CA VAL A 86 -4.60 3.59 -6.07
C VAL A 86 -4.06 2.43 -6.86
N MET A 87 -4.08 1.25 -6.26
CA MET A 87 -3.73 -0.01 -6.91
C MET A 87 -4.99 -0.77 -7.30
N ASN A 88 -5.06 -1.25 -8.54
CA ASN A 88 -6.08 -2.22 -8.93
C ASN A 88 -5.57 -3.63 -8.60
N LEU A 89 -6.23 -4.30 -7.64
CA LEU A 89 -5.77 -5.59 -7.12
C LEU A 89 -5.88 -6.70 -8.19
N SER A 90 -6.86 -6.61 -9.10
CA SER A 90 -6.97 -7.55 -10.22
C SER A 90 -5.80 -7.40 -11.21
N LYS A 91 -5.30 -6.17 -11.44
CA LYS A 91 -4.07 -5.96 -12.24
C LYS A 91 -2.84 -6.53 -11.52
N LEU A 92 -2.76 -6.37 -10.20
CA LEU A 92 -1.66 -6.92 -9.40
C LEU A 92 -1.61 -8.45 -9.51
N VAL A 93 -2.72 -9.13 -9.22
CA VAL A 93 -2.81 -10.61 -9.26
C VAL A 93 -2.45 -11.11 -10.67
N LYS A 94 -2.96 -10.48 -11.72
CA LYS A 94 -2.60 -10.83 -13.11
C LYS A 94 -1.10 -10.65 -13.39
N GLY A 95 -0.47 -9.61 -12.83
CA GLY A 95 0.97 -9.39 -12.95
C GLY A 95 1.80 -10.46 -12.24
N LEU A 96 1.43 -10.80 -11.00
CA LEU A 96 2.11 -11.83 -10.20
C LEU A 96 2.00 -13.21 -10.86
N MET A 97 0.81 -13.57 -11.34
CA MET A 97 0.58 -14.86 -12.02
C MET A 97 1.31 -14.98 -13.37
N LYS A 98 1.66 -13.87 -14.04
CA LYS A 98 2.50 -13.91 -15.25
C LYS A 98 3.98 -14.15 -14.95
N GLY A 99 4.46 -13.71 -13.78
CA GLY A 99 5.85 -13.92 -13.35
C GLY A 99 6.12 -15.35 -12.89
N LEU A 100 5.10 -15.98 -12.31
CA LEU A 100 5.10 -17.41 -11.99
C LEU A 100 4.74 -18.16 -13.27
N LYS A 101 5.69 -18.80 -13.94
CA LYS A 101 5.43 -19.67 -15.10
C LYS A 101 4.63 -20.92 -14.67
N VAL A 102 3.37 -20.75 -14.30
CA VAL A 102 2.46 -21.84 -13.98
C VAL A 102 1.78 -22.26 -15.29
N PRO A 103 2.01 -23.48 -15.80
CA PRO A 103 1.32 -23.96 -16.98
C PRO A 103 -0.10 -24.37 -16.59
N GLY A 104 -1.11 -23.65 -17.10
CA GLY A 104 -2.49 -24.14 -17.13
C GLY A 104 -3.53 -23.18 -16.56
N GLY A 105 -4.66 -23.10 -17.25
CA GLY A 105 -5.89 -22.47 -16.78
C GLY A 105 -6.35 -21.27 -17.60
N ASN A 106 -6.74 -21.51 -18.86
CA ASN A 106 -7.58 -20.58 -19.60
C ASN A 106 -8.99 -20.60 -18.98
N GLU A 107 -9.19 -19.85 -17.89
CA GLU A 107 -10.54 -19.53 -17.42
C GLU A 107 -10.83 -18.06 -17.65
N THR A 108 -11.35 -17.81 -18.85
CA THR A 108 -12.05 -16.56 -19.19
C THR A 108 -13.44 -16.61 -18.56
N GLN A 109 -13.54 -16.63 -17.23
CA GLN A 109 -14.80 -16.29 -16.57
C GLN A 109 -14.93 -14.77 -16.55
N LYS A 110 -15.56 -14.22 -17.60
CA LYS A 110 -16.23 -12.92 -17.53
C LYS A 110 -17.45 -13.07 -16.61
N SER A 111 -17.24 -13.25 -15.31
CA SER A 111 -18.29 -12.86 -14.37
C SER A 111 -18.24 -11.34 -14.22
N ASN A 112 -19.37 -10.73 -13.84
CA ASN A 112 -19.39 -9.36 -13.31
C ASN A 112 -18.52 -9.34 -12.04
N GLN A 113 -17.20 -9.36 -12.22
CA GLN A 113 -16.24 -9.42 -11.13
C GLN A 113 -16.19 -8.04 -10.52
N GLU A 114 -16.67 -7.97 -9.29
CA GLU A 114 -16.43 -6.87 -8.37
C GLU A 114 -14.96 -6.45 -8.46
N LYS A 115 -14.74 -5.22 -8.92
CA LYS A 115 -13.42 -4.65 -9.09
C LYS A 115 -12.93 -4.18 -7.74
N LYS A 116 -11.75 -4.66 -7.35
CA LYS A 116 -11.13 -4.32 -6.07
C LYS A 116 -9.97 -3.36 -6.27
N TYR A 117 -9.96 -2.31 -5.47
CA TYR A 117 -8.95 -1.27 -5.48
C TYR A 117 -8.44 -1.03 -4.06
N LEU A 118 -7.19 -0.60 -3.96
CA LEU A 118 -6.56 -0.21 -2.70
C LEU A 118 -6.01 1.20 -2.86
N ALA A 119 -6.63 2.17 -2.20
CA ALA A 119 -6.07 3.51 -2.05
C ALA A 119 -5.02 3.48 -0.93
N MET A 120 -3.80 3.88 -1.25
CA MET A 120 -2.63 3.72 -0.37
C MET A 120 -2.15 5.05 0.19
N ASP A 121 -1.47 4.98 1.34
CA ASP A 121 -0.74 6.13 1.87
C ASP A 121 0.33 6.57 0.86
N GLY A 122 0.42 7.88 0.62
CA GLY A 122 1.29 8.43 -0.42
C GLY A 122 2.78 8.16 -0.17
N LYS A 123 3.25 8.14 1.09
CA LYS A 123 4.62 7.76 1.40
C LYS A 123 4.84 6.29 1.05
N LYS A 124 3.96 5.39 1.52
CA LYS A 124 4.05 3.95 1.21
C LYS A 124 4.05 3.69 -0.31
N ALA A 125 3.19 4.38 -1.06
CA ALA A 125 3.10 4.25 -2.51
C ALA A 125 4.37 4.74 -3.24
N ARG A 126 4.96 5.86 -2.81
CA ARG A 126 6.25 6.34 -3.36
C ARG A 126 7.38 5.38 -3.05
N CYS A 127 7.44 4.87 -1.83
CA CYS A 127 8.51 3.98 -1.40
C CYS A 127 8.47 2.62 -2.12
N ALA A 128 7.28 2.11 -2.44
CA ALA A 128 7.15 0.93 -3.30
C ALA A 128 7.81 1.13 -4.69
N LYS A 129 7.76 2.35 -5.24
CA LYS A 129 8.39 2.68 -6.52
C LYS A 129 9.93 2.71 -6.42
N GLU A 130 10.46 3.24 -5.32
CA GLU A 130 11.91 3.31 -5.07
C GLU A 130 12.52 1.93 -4.83
N LEU A 131 11.76 1.03 -4.17
CA LEU A 131 12.14 -0.38 -4.00
C LEU A 131 12.08 -1.20 -5.31
N SER A 132 11.91 -0.54 -6.46
CA SER A 132 11.83 -1.16 -7.79
C SER A 132 10.73 -2.22 -7.91
N LEU A 133 9.74 -2.18 -7.03
CA LEU A 133 8.58 -3.06 -7.11
C LEU A 133 7.70 -2.55 -8.26
N LYS A 134 7.52 -3.39 -9.28
CA LYS A 134 6.66 -3.09 -10.45
C LYS A 134 5.18 -3.24 -10.10
N LEU A 135 4.73 -2.55 -9.06
CA LEU A 135 3.33 -2.57 -8.62
C LEU A 135 2.49 -1.69 -9.55
N PRO A 136 1.27 -2.11 -9.92
CA PRO A 136 0.38 -1.34 -10.78
C PRO A 136 -0.35 -0.25 -9.97
N ILE A 137 0.41 0.73 -9.48
CA ILE A 137 -0.10 1.88 -8.72
C ILE A 137 -0.39 3.02 -9.71
N ASP A 138 -1.66 3.32 -9.88
CA ASP A 138 -2.15 4.47 -10.64
C ASP A 138 -2.14 5.71 -9.73
N LYS A 139 -1.85 6.89 -10.30
CA LYS A 139 -1.78 8.18 -9.59
C LYS A 139 -2.88 9.11 -10.12
N TYR A 140 -3.66 9.69 -9.20
CA TYR A 140 -4.72 10.64 -9.50
C TYR A 140 -4.45 12.01 -8.83
N PRO A 141 -4.80 13.15 -9.46
CA PRO A 141 -5.26 13.24 -10.84
C PRO A 141 -4.17 12.76 -11.80
N THR A 142 -4.57 12.07 -12.88
CA THR A 142 -3.61 11.61 -13.89
C THR A 142 -2.99 12.84 -14.55
N GLU A 143 -1.67 12.93 -14.54
CA GLU A 143 -0.96 13.96 -15.30
C GLU A 143 -1.36 13.82 -16.77
N LYS A 144 -1.87 14.91 -17.38
CA LYS A 144 -2.14 14.91 -18.82
C LYS A 144 -0.80 14.64 -19.52
N LYS A 145 -0.71 13.50 -20.21
CA LYS A 145 0.40 13.22 -21.13
C LYS A 145 0.31 14.13 -22.34
#